data_AF-A0A919PVG0-F1
#
_entry.id   AF-A0A919PVG0-F1
#
_cell.length_a   1.000
_cell.length_b   1.000
_cell.length_c   1.000
_cell.angle_alpha   90.00
_cell.angle_beta   90.00
_cell.angle_gamma   90.00
#
_symmetry.space_group_name_H-M   'P 1'
#
loop_
_entity.id
_entity.type
_entity.pdbx_description
1 polymer ?
#
loop_
_entity_poly.entity_id
_entity_poly.type
_entity_poly.pdbx_seq_one_letter_code
_entity_poly.pdbx_strand_id
1 'polypeptide(L)'
;MTLPAINALVDVVLMDGEAYQSRVEDMTGKRLTVAAPFGVNSADMPKLGTSVELAWVAGDRRQAVDVRLVELSREQPPRWSLEAVGSVRLQTRRNYVRGGGGEGVEVTKDGTAFRGRVIDLSEGGVRCRMHEDRFDRDDRVDLRIALDEETIAIRGTVLFVRRDPENASFDVIITYETTEGMGRAIRGYVLRREMEERRRARESVANAG
;
A
#
# COMPACT_ATOMS: atom_id res chain seq x y z
N MET A 1 -1.23 0.29 -21.20
CA MET A 1 -1.42 -0.56 -20.01
C MET A 1 -2.20 -1.78 -20.45
N THR A 2 -1.78 -2.97 -20.06
CA THR A 2 -2.31 -4.26 -20.55
C THR A 2 -2.93 -5.03 -19.39
N LEU A 3 -3.89 -5.91 -19.68
CA LEU A 3 -4.41 -6.87 -18.69
C LEU A 3 -3.27 -7.72 -18.08
N PRO A 4 -3.47 -8.25 -16.85
CA PRO A 4 -2.46 -9.10 -16.22
C PRO A 4 -2.17 -10.35 -17.06
N ALA A 5 -0.92 -10.79 -17.06
CA ALA A 5 -0.52 -12.00 -17.77
C ALA A 5 -1.07 -13.27 -17.07
N ILE A 6 -1.14 -14.38 -17.81
CA ILE A 6 -1.39 -15.70 -17.23
C ILE A 6 -0.33 -15.98 -16.14
N ASN A 7 -0.75 -16.58 -15.03
CA ASN A 7 0.00 -16.80 -13.80
C ASN A 7 0.32 -15.55 -12.96
N ALA A 8 -0.10 -14.35 -13.37
CA ALA A 8 0.07 -13.16 -12.55
C ALA A 8 -0.72 -13.28 -11.24
N LEU A 9 -0.10 -12.86 -10.14
CA LEU A 9 -0.80 -12.66 -8.87
C LEU A 9 -1.65 -11.40 -8.94
N VAL A 10 -2.89 -11.53 -8.51
CA VAL A 10 -3.89 -10.48 -8.56
C VAL A 10 -4.65 -10.42 -7.25
N ASP A 11 -5.17 -9.25 -6.91
CA ASP A 11 -6.14 -9.06 -5.85
C ASP A 11 -7.52 -8.83 -6.50
N VAL A 12 -8.52 -9.58 -6.06
CA VAL A 12 -9.93 -9.28 -6.33
C VAL A 12 -10.42 -8.39 -5.19
N VAL A 13 -10.77 -7.16 -5.51
CA VAL A 13 -11.25 -6.17 -4.56
C VAL A 13 -12.77 -6.10 -4.65
N LEU A 14 -13.45 -6.46 -3.57
CA LEU A 14 -14.91 -6.46 -3.48
C LEU A 14 -15.46 -5.05 -3.20
N MET A 15 -16.79 -4.91 -3.19
CA MET A 15 -17.46 -3.60 -3.06
C MET A 15 -17.22 -2.91 -1.70
N ASP A 16 -16.90 -3.68 -0.66
CA ASP A 16 -16.50 -3.19 0.66
C ASP A 16 -15.05 -2.70 0.71
N GLY A 17 -14.29 -2.87 -0.38
CA GLY A 17 -12.87 -2.51 -0.48
C GLY A 17 -11.91 -3.57 0.05
N GLU A 18 -12.41 -4.73 0.51
CA GLU A 18 -11.55 -5.84 0.91
C GLU A 18 -10.91 -6.50 -0.31
N ALA A 19 -9.63 -6.84 -0.17
CA ALA A 19 -8.80 -7.37 -1.24
C ALA A 19 -8.42 -8.83 -0.96
N TYR A 20 -8.80 -9.72 -1.88
CA TYR A 20 -8.58 -11.15 -1.78
C TYR A 20 -7.59 -11.64 -2.82
N GLN A 21 -6.56 -12.36 -2.39
CA GLN A 21 -5.53 -12.86 -3.29
C GLN A 21 -6.07 -13.94 -4.21
N SER A 22 -5.64 -13.88 -5.47
CA SER A 22 -5.94 -14.83 -6.52
C SER A 22 -4.80 -14.86 -7.54
N ARG A 23 -4.97 -15.67 -8.59
CA ARG A 23 -4.03 -15.82 -9.70
C ARG A 23 -4.79 -15.96 -11.01
N VAL A 24 -4.29 -15.33 -12.06
CA VAL A 24 -4.80 -15.53 -13.42
C VAL A 24 -4.41 -16.92 -13.91
N GLU A 25 -5.40 -17.72 -14.31
CA GLU A 25 -5.19 -19.09 -14.81
C GLU A 25 -5.38 -19.17 -16.32
N ASP A 26 -6.21 -18.30 -16.90
CA ASP A 26 -6.39 -18.21 -18.34
C ASP A 26 -6.83 -16.79 -18.75
N MET A 27 -6.59 -16.43 -20.02
CA MET A 27 -6.99 -15.15 -20.59
C MET A 27 -7.34 -15.30 -22.08
N THR A 28 -8.58 -14.99 -22.43
CA THR A 28 -9.06 -14.94 -23.82
C THR A 28 -9.68 -13.58 -24.10
N GLY A 29 -8.96 -12.72 -24.84
CA GLY A 29 -9.41 -11.36 -25.15
C GLY A 29 -9.59 -10.51 -23.89
N LYS A 30 -10.84 -10.17 -23.56
CA LYS A 30 -11.22 -9.42 -22.33
C LYS A 30 -11.69 -10.32 -21.18
N ARG A 31 -11.79 -11.63 -21.41
CA ARG A 31 -12.21 -12.60 -20.40
C ARG A 31 -10.99 -13.18 -19.70
N LEU A 32 -11.00 -13.14 -18.38
CA LEU A 32 -9.99 -13.72 -17.53
C LEU A 32 -10.62 -14.84 -16.70
N THR A 33 -9.92 -15.96 -16.58
CA THR A 33 -10.23 -16.97 -15.57
C THR A 33 -9.22 -16.81 -14.46
N VAL A 34 -9.69 -16.68 -13.23
CA VAL A 34 -8.85 -16.60 -12.04
C VAL A 34 -9.21 -17.73 -11.09
N ALA A 35 -8.24 -18.17 -10.29
CA ALA A 35 -8.53 -19.04 -9.15
C ALA A 35 -9.57 -18.35 -8.24
N ALA A 36 -10.52 -19.09 -7.69
CA ALA A 36 -11.45 -18.49 -6.72
C ALA A 36 -10.63 -17.84 -5.58
N PRO A 37 -10.86 -16.55 -5.25
CA PRO A 37 -10.01 -15.85 -4.31
C PRO A 37 -10.03 -16.52 -2.94
N PHE A 38 -8.85 -16.69 -2.34
CA PHE A 38 -8.72 -17.39 -1.07
C PHE A 38 -9.28 -16.53 0.07
N GLY A 39 -10.11 -17.13 0.94
CA GLY A 39 -10.63 -16.48 2.14
C GLY A 39 -11.92 -15.68 1.98
N VAL A 40 -12.53 -15.65 0.78
CA VAL A 40 -13.86 -15.03 0.59
C VAL A 40 -14.91 -15.85 1.33
N ASN A 41 -15.59 -15.26 2.31
CA ASN A 41 -16.70 -15.92 2.98
C ASN A 41 -17.89 -16.06 2.04
N SER A 42 -18.69 -17.12 2.22
CA SER A 42 -19.91 -17.34 1.42
C SER A 42 -20.92 -16.17 1.50
N ALA A 43 -20.91 -15.41 2.60
CA ALA A 43 -21.76 -14.23 2.78
C ALA A 43 -21.33 -13.05 1.90
N ASP A 44 -20.03 -12.93 1.62
CA ASP A 44 -19.41 -11.81 0.90
C ASP A 44 -19.21 -12.14 -0.59
N MET A 45 -19.68 -13.32 -1.03
CA MET A 45 -19.56 -13.77 -2.40
C MET A 45 -20.40 -12.88 -3.34
N PRO A 46 -19.77 -12.19 -4.32
CA PRO A 46 -20.50 -11.34 -5.25
C PRO A 46 -21.43 -12.17 -6.14
N LYS A 47 -22.59 -11.60 -6.48
CA LYS A 47 -23.54 -12.22 -7.42
C LYS A 47 -22.98 -12.15 -8.84
N LEU A 48 -23.35 -13.11 -9.69
CA LEU A 48 -23.09 -13.00 -11.13
C LEU A 48 -23.63 -11.67 -11.69
N GLY A 49 -22.87 -11.06 -12.59
CA GLY A 49 -23.13 -9.73 -13.15
C GLY A 49 -22.61 -8.57 -12.30
N THR A 50 -22.18 -8.81 -11.06
CA THR A 50 -21.62 -7.76 -10.19
C THR A 50 -20.26 -7.30 -10.72
N SER A 51 -20.02 -5.99 -10.68
CA SER A 51 -18.70 -5.43 -10.99
C SER A 51 -17.84 -5.38 -9.73
N VAL A 52 -16.62 -5.88 -9.83
CA VAL A 52 -15.57 -5.86 -8.81
C VAL A 52 -14.30 -5.29 -9.45
N GLU A 53 -13.29 -4.96 -8.65
CA GLU A 53 -12.01 -4.49 -9.19
C GLU A 53 -10.98 -5.62 -9.18
N LEU A 54 -10.27 -5.79 -10.28
CA LEU A 54 -9.10 -6.66 -10.36
C LEU A 54 -7.85 -5.78 -10.32
N ALA A 55 -6.98 -6.00 -9.35
CA ALA A 55 -5.78 -5.19 -9.15
C ALA A 55 -4.51 -6.05 -9.14
N TRP A 56 -3.42 -5.55 -9.73
CA TRP A 56 -2.15 -6.29 -9.82
C TRP A 56 -0.96 -5.35 -9.87
N VAL A 57 0.23 -5.90 -9.62
CA VAL A 57 1.49 -5.18 -9.78
C VAL A 57 2.09 -5.55 -11.13
N ALA A 58 2.41 -4.54 -11.94
CA ALA A 58 3.15 -4.70 -13.19
C ALA A 58 4.32 -3.71 -13.17
N GLY A 59 5.54 -4.26 -13.09
CA GLY A 59 6.73 -3.47 -12.78
C GLY A 59 6.68 -2.91 -11.35
N ASP A 60 6.90 -1.61 -11.21
CA ASP A 60 6.83 -0.85 -9.96
C ASP A 60 5.45 -0.24 -9.67
N ARG A 61 4.47 -0.46 -10.57
CA ARG A 61 3.16 0.20 -10.50
C ARG A 61 2.04 -0.78 -10.23
N ARG A 62 1.14 -0.38 -9.32
CA ARG A 62 -0.14 -1.06 -9.18
C ARG A 62 -1.12 -0.54 -10.23
N GLN A 63 -1.74 -1.49 -10.91
CA GLN A 63 -2.75 -1.28 -11.92
C GLN A 63 -4.04 -1.94 -11.46
N ALA A 64 -5.16 -1.41 -11.91
CA ALA A 64 -6.46 -2.01 -11.70
C ALA A 64 -7.35 -1.86 -12.93
N VAL A 65 -8.32 -2.75 -13.04
CA VAL A 65 -9.40 -2.66 -14.02
C VAL A 65 -10.68 -3.14 -13.36
N ASP A 66 -11.79 -2.48 -13.68
CA ASP A 66 -13.09 -2.96 -13.25
C ASP A 66 -13.44 -4.18 -14.09
N VAL A 67 -13.91 -5.24 -13.44
CA VAL A 67 -14.28 -6.51 -14.07
C VAL A 67 -15.67 -6.93 -13.62
N ARG A 68 -16.42 -7.56 -14.52
CA ARG A 68 -17.71 -8.15 -14.20
C ARG A 68 -17.54 -9.64 -13.92
N LEU A 69 -18.08 -10.12 -12.81
CA LEU A 69 -18.15 -11.55 -12.54
C LEU A 69 -19.17 -12.20 -13.47
N VAL A 70 -18.73 -13.07 -14.38
CA VAL A 70 -19.61 -13.73 -15.36
C VAL A 70 -19.92 -15.18 -15.01
N GLU A 71 -19.04 -15.85 -14.26
CA GLU A 71 -19.23 -17.25 -13.87
C GLU A 71 -18.48 -17.60 -12.58
N LEU A 72 -19.07 -18.51 -11.80
CA LEU A 72 -18.49 -19.12 -10.61
C LEU A 72 -18.47 -20.64 -10.79
N SER A 73 -17.32 -21.21 -11.12
CA SER A 73 -17.13 -22.66 -11.16
C SER A 73 -16.73 -23.18 -9.78
N ARG A 74 -17.47 -24.19 -9.31
CA ARG A 74 -17.21 -24.90 -8.04
C ARG A 74 -16.46 -26.22 -8.25
N GLU A 75 -16.10 -26.55 -9.48
CA GLU A 75 -15.23 -27.68 -9.76
C GLU A 75 -13.89 -27.50 -9.05
N GLN A 76 -13.16 -28.57 -8.74
CA GLN A 76 -11.86 -28.43 -8.08
C GLN A 76 -10.73 -28.32 -9.13
N PRO A 77 -9.87 -27.28 -9.07
CA PRO A 77 -9.95 -26.13 -8.17
C PRO A 77 -11.03 -25.11 -8.60
N PRO A 78 -11.68 -24.42 -7.64
CA PRO A 78 -12.75 -23.48 -7.93
C PRO A 78 -12.21 -22.26 -8.67
N ARG A 79 -12.97 -21.77 -9.65
CA ARG A 79 -12.54 -20.75 -10.61
C ARG A 79 -13.61 -19.70 -10.84
N TRP A 80 -13.18 -18.46 -11.03
CA TRP A 80 -14.06 -17.35 -11.36
C TRP A 80 -13.74 -16.87 -12.77
N SER A 81 -14.78 -16.73 -13.59
CA SER A 81 -14.65 -16.09 -14.91
C SER A 81 -15.05 -14.63 -14.77
N LEU A 82 -14.17 -13.75 -15.22
CA LEU A 82 -14.27 -12.30 -15.11
C LEU A 82 -14.19 -11.67 -16.51
N GLU A 83 -14.94 -10.60 -16.75
CA GLU A 83 -14.88 -9.84 -17.99
C GLU A 83 -14.47 -8.39 -17.72
N ALA A 84 -13.35 -7.95 -18.31
CA ALA A 84 -12.87 -6.58 -18.15
C ALA A 84 -13.86 -5.55 -18.74
N VAL A 85 -14.38 -4.67 -17.88
CA VAL A 85 -15.34 -3.61 -18.19
C VAL A 85 -14.69 -2.26 -17.98
N GLY A 86 -13.73 -1.92 -18.83
CA GLY A 86 -13.07 -0.62 -18.81
C GLY A 86 -11.64 -0.66 -19.32
N SER A 87 -10.96 0.47 -19.19
CA SER A 87 -9.53 0.58 -19.43
C SER A 87 -8.75 0.33 -18.15
N VAL A 88 -7.60 -0.34 -18.27
CA VAL A 88 -6.65 -0.47 -17.15
C VAL A 88 -6.21 0.92 -16.69
N ARG A 89 -6.36 1.18 -15.39
CA ARG A 89 -5.96 2.41 -14.71
C ARG A 89 -4.82 2.16 -13.74
N LEU A 90 -4.00 3.18 -13.52
CA LEU A 90 -3.10 3.17 -12.38
C LEU A 90 -3.93 3.27 -11.11
N GLN A 91 -3.72 2.35 -10.19
CA GLN A 91 -4.42 2.34 -8.91
C GLN A 91 -3.44 2.75 -7.83
N THR A 92 -3.63 3.97 -7.34
CA THR A 92 -3.00 4.39 -6.08
C THR A 92 -3.90 3.91 -4.94
N ARG A 93 -3.37 3.04 -4.06
CA ARG A 93 -4.06 2.64 -2.82
C ARG A 93 -3.97 3.70 -1.72
N ARG A 94 -3.42 4.88 -2.04
CA ARG A 94 -2.85 5.81 -1.07
C ARG A 94 -3.44 7.18 -1.32
N ASN A 95 -4.21 7.66 -0.35
CA ASN A 95 -4.82 9.00 -0.37
C ASN A 95 -3.78 10.12 -0.20
N TYR A 96 -2.50 9.77 0.00
CA TYR A 96 -1.42 10.71 0.30
C TYR A 96 -0.15 10.35 -0.46
N VAL A 97 0.51 11.39 -0.97
CA VAL A 97 1.88 11.32 -1.52
C VAL A 97 2.82 10.83 -0.41
N ARG A 98 3.76 9.94 -0.76
CA ARG A 98 4.76 9.41 0.18
C ARG A 98 6.13 9.87 -0.29
N GLY A 99 6.79 10.65 0.56
CA GLY A 99 8.16 11.10 0.39
C GLY A 99 8.83 11.23 1.75
N GLY A 100 10.11 11.58 1.73
CA GLY A 100 10.96 11.46 2.90
C GLY A 100 11.75 10.15 2.90
N GLY A 101 12.65 10.02 3.87
CA GLY A 101 13.64 8.97 3.91
C GLY A 101 14.86 9.47 4.67
N GLY A 102 14.97 9.05 5.92
CA GLY A 102 16.10 9.37 6.78
C GLY A 102 15.85 10.47 7.81
N GLU A 103 14.65 10.98 7.96
CA GLU A 103 14.28 11.84 9.09
C GLU A 103 14.37 11.06 10.40
N GLY A 104 14.75 11.76 11.48
CA GLY A 104 14.70 11.18 12.82
C GLY A 104 13.26 11.06 13.29
N VAL A 105 12.91 9.90 13.84
CA VAL A 105 11.64 9.70 14.53
C VAL A 105 11.89 9.12 15.92
N GLU A 106 11.18 9.66 16.91
CA GLU A 106 11.06 9.09 18.24
C GLU A 106 9.64 8.56 18.42
N VAL A 107 9.54 7.31 18.84
CA VAL A 107 8.27 6.62 19.11
C VAL A 107 8.25 6.28 20.59
N THR A 108 7.28 6.81 21.32
CA THR A 108 7.10 6.55 22.75
C THR A 108 5.95 5.57 22.94
N LYS A 109 6.24 4.44 23.59
CA LYS A 109 5.28 3.41 24.01
C LYS A 109 5.43 3.17 25.51
N ASP A 110 4.32 3.22 26.25
CA ASP A 110 4.30 2.96 27.70
C ASP A 110 5.36 3.78 28.49
N GLY A 111 5.57 5.04 28.08
CA GLY A 111 6.55 5.95 28.69
C GLY A 111 8.01 5.70 28.30
N THR A 112 8.30 4.68 27.48
CA THR A 112 9.63 4.38 26.96
C THR A 112 9.79 4.93 25.54
N ALA A 113 10.84 5.72 25.31
CA ALA A 113 11.13 6.33 24.02
C ALA A 113 12.11 5.49 23.20
N PHE A 114 11.75 5.21 21.95
CA PHE A 114 12.53 4.45 21.00
C PHE A 114 12.87 5.33 19.79
N ARG A 115 14.13 5.31 19.36
CA ARG A 115 14.58 6.08 18.20
C ARG A 115 14.60 5.22 16.94
N GLY A 116 14.24 5.84 15.83
CA GLY A 116 14.24 5.21 14.51
C GLY A 116 14.43 6.23 13.40
N ARG A 117 14.27 5.74 12.17
CA ARG A 117 14.36 6.57 10.96
C ARG A 117 13.10 6.42 10.13
N VAL A 118 12.58 7.52 9.62
CA VAL A 118 11.46 7.50 8.68
C VAL A 118 11.92 6.86 7.38
N ILE A 119 11.12 5.93 6.87
CA ILE A 119 11.25 5.30 5.55
C ILE A 119 10.33 5.99 4.56
N ASP A 120 9.07 6.20 4.96
CA ASP A 120 8.11 7.00 4.20
C ASP A 120 7.09 7.68 5.13
N LEU A 121 6.66 8.89 4.77
CA LEU A 121 5.73 9.71 5.54
C LEU A 121 4.54 10.17 4.69
N SER A 122 3.37 10.26 5.32
CA SER A 122 2.14 10.77 4.73
C SER A 122 1.23 11.38 5.80
N GLU A 123 0.15 12.06 5.41
CA GLU A 123 -0.76 12.69 6.40
C GLU A 123 -1.57 11.69 7.23
N GLY A 124 -1.70 10.45 6.75
CA GLY A 124 -2.43 9.38 7.43
C GLY A 124 -1.54 8.34 8.13
N GLY A 125 -0.22 8.50 8.04
CA GLY A 125 0.68 7.53 8.67
C GLY A 125 2.13 7.66 8.25
N VAL A 126 2.98 6.99 9.02
CA VAL A 126 4.42 6.90 8.84
C VAL A 126 4.85 5.43 8.84
N ARG A 127 5.81 5.10 7.97
CA ARG A 127 6.61 3.89 8.11
C ARG A 127 7.98 4.30 8.62
N CYS A 128 8.38 3.74 9.75
CA CYS A 128 9.70 3.95 10.32
C CYS A 128 10.45 2.64 10.52
N ARG A 129 11.76 2.69 10.40
CA ARG A 129 12.66 1.61 10.79
C ARG A 129 13.13 1.84 12.22
N MET A 130 12.88 0.84 13.05
CA MET A 130 13.26 0.81 14.46
C MET A 130 14.43 -0.17 14.65
N HIS A 131 15.22 0.05 15.69
CA HIS A 131 16.36 -0.80 16.06
C HIS A 131 15.99 -1.95 17.00
N GLU A 132 14.80 -1.90 17.59
CA GLU A 132 14.33 -2.89 18.56
C GLU A 132 12.94 -3.41 18.19
N ASP A 133 12.73 -4.70 18.41
CA ASP A 133 11.43 -5.36 18.27
C ASP A 133 10.59 -5.16 19.55
N ARG A 134 9.95 -3.98 19.66
CA ARG A 134 9.20 -3.55 20.86
C ARG A 134 7.75 -3.18 20.59
N PHE A 135 7.34 -3.29 19.34
CA PHE A 135 6.05 -2.85 18.85
C PHE A 135 5.26 -4.04 18.34
N ASP A 136 3.97 -4.03 18.61
CA ASP A 136 3.00 -4.98 18.13
C ASP A 136 1.80 -4.22 17.55
N ARG A 137 0.99 -4.95 16.79
CA ARG A 137 -0.23 -4.39 16.21
C ARG A 137 -1.14 -3.86 17.32
N ASP A 138 -1.80 -2.74 17.02
CA ASP A 138 -2.74 -2.03 17.88
C ASP A 138 -2.12 -1.31 19.09
N ASP A 139 -0.80 -1.33 19.24
CA ASP A 139 -0.10 -0.48 20.20
C ASP A 139 -0.41 1.00 19.98
N ARG A 140 -0.73 1.71 21.06
CA ARG A 140 -0.86 3.17 21.06
C ARG A 140 0.50 3.79 21.33
N VAL A 141 0.87 4.75 20.50
CA VAL A 141 2.19 5.38 20.55
C VAL A 141 2.09 6.88 20.35
N ASP A 142 3.00 7.61 20.99
CA ASP A 142 3.22 9.03 20.71
C ASP A 142 4.46 9.17 19.82
N LEU A 143 4.33 9.92 18.72
CA LEU A 143 5.37 10.13 17.72
C LEU A 143 5.91 11.54 17.83
N ARG A 144 7.23 11.69 17.69
CA ARG A 144 7.91 12.96 17.37
C ARG A 144 8.73 12.77 16.11
N ILE A 145 8.40 13.51 15.04
CA ILE A 145 9.08 13.39 13.74
C ILE A 145 9.71 14.75 13.40
N ALA A 146 11.01 14.74 13.08
CA ALA A 146 11.73 15.94 12.67
C ALA A 146 11.57 16.17 11.15
N LEU A 147 10.84 17.21 10.76
CA LEU A 147 10.59 17.62 9.39
C LEU A 147 11.31 18.95 9.10
N ASP A 148 12.50 18.88 8.49
CA ASP A 148 13.39 20.05 8.31
C ASP A 148 13.66 20.77 9.65
N GLU A 149 13.19 22.01 9.81
CA GLU A 149 13.34 22.83 11.02
C GLU A 149 12.17 22.64 12.02
N GLU A 150 11.14 21.89 11.64
CA GLU A 150 9.95 21.66 12.45
C GLU A 150 9.97 20.26 13.09
N THR A 151 9.35 20.12 14.26
CA THR A 151 9.07 18.81 14.86
C THR A 151 7.58 18.66 15.03
N ILE A 152 7.01 17.64 14.38
CA ILE A 152 5.61 17.29 14.57
C ILE A 152 5.48 16.29 15.71
N ALA A 153 4.50 16.50 16.58
CA ALA A 153 4.15 15.60 17.65
C ALA A 153 2.72 15.08 17.42
N ILE A 154 2.55 13.77 17.33
CA ILE A 154 1.28 13.17 16.93
C ILE A 154 1.08 11.80 17.58
N ARG A 155 -0.14 11.52 18.03
CA ARG A 155 -0.50 10.19 18.53
C ARG A 155 -0.93 9.29 17.38
N GLY A 156 -0.48 8.05 17.40
CA GLY A 156 -0.83 7.04 16.42
C GLY A 156 -1.08 5.67 17.02
N THR A 157 -1.44 4.75 16.13
CA THR A 157 -1.63 3.34 16.41
C THR A 157 -0.77 2.53 15.46
N VAL A 158 -0.05 1.53 15.98
CA VAL A 158 0.73 0.60 15.16
C VAL A 158 -0.24 -0.26 14.35
N LEU A 159 -0.25 -0.06 13.04
CA LEU A 159 -1.08 -0.84 12.11
C LEU A 159 -0.43 -2.21 11.82
N PHE A 160 0.88 -2.23 11.64
CA PHE A 160 1.62 -3.42 11.24
C PHE A 160 3.10 -3.30 11.58
N VAL A 161 3.74 -4.44 11.88
CA VAL A 161 5.19 -4.54 12.07
C VAL A 161 5.74 -5.57 11.09
N ARG A 162 6.58 -5.12 10.17
CA ARG A 162 7.34 -5.99 9.28
C ARG A 162 8.67 -6.32 9.93
N ARG A 163 8.86 -7.59 10.25
CA ARG A 163 10.10 -8.14 10.78
C ARG A 163 10.89 -8.78 9.66
N ASP A 164 12.15 -8.40 9.52
CA ASP A 164 13.13 -9.06 8.66
C ASP A 164 14.23 -9.67 9.54
N PRO A 165 14.12 -10.97 9.88
CA PRO A 165 15.05 -11.64 10.78
C PRO A 165 16.49 -11.67 10.25
N GLU A 166 16.68 -11.69 8.93
CA GLU A 166 18.01 -11.80 8.31
C GLU A 166 18.81 -10.51 8.47
N ASN A 167 18.12 -9.36 8.43
CA ASN A 167 18.74 -8.03 8.51
C ASN A 167 18.55 -7.36 9.88
N ALA A 168 17.96 -8.07 10.86
CA ALA A 168 17.54 -7.52 12.15
C ALA A 168 16.80 -6.16 11.98
N SER A 169 15.95 -6.07 10.96
CA SER A 169 15.26 -4.83 10.62
C SER A 169 13.78 -4.90 10.98
N PHE A 170 13.29 -3.87 11.65
CA PHE A 170 11.93 -3.78 12.17
C PHE A 170 11.27 -2.54 11.59
N ASP A 171 10.50 -2.73 10.52
CA ASP A 171 9.74 -1.63 9.93
C ASP A 171 8.36 -1.57 10.57
N VAL A 172 8.08 -0.50 11.30
CA VAL A 172 6.84 -0.25 12.01
C VAL A 172 5.99 0.73 11.19
N ILE A 173 4.77 0.33 10.87
CA ILE A 173 3.79 1.15 10.16
C ILE A 173 2.80 1.68 11.19
N ILE A 174 2.70 2.99 11.30
CA ILE A 174 1.90 3.69 12.31
C ILE A 174 0.93 4.61 11.60
N THR A 175 -0.35 4.49 11.92
CA THR A 175 -1.42 5.34 11.38
C THR A 175 -1.87 6.34 12.43
N TYR A 176 -2.31 7.51 11.98
CA TYR A 176 -2.74 8.60 12.86
C TYR A 176 -3.73 9.52 12.16
N GLU A 177 -4.41 10.34 12.95
CA GLU A 177 -5.25 11.43 12.48
C GLU A 177 -4.51 12.75 12.64
N THR A 178 -4.50 13.56 11.59
CA THR A 178 -3.86 14.89 11.57
C THR A 178 -4.90 16.00 11.65
N THR A 179 -4.53 17.12 12.28
CA THR A 179 -5.25 18.38 12.09
C THR A 179 -4.91 18.95 10.72
N GLU A 180 -5.78 19.81 10.16
CA GLU A 180 -5.53 20.42 8.83
C GLU A 180 -4.19 21.19 8.76
N GLY A 181 -3.79 21.84 9.86
CA GLY A 181 -2.49 22.52 9.95
C GLY A 181 -1.31 21.55 9.87
N MET A 182 -1.38 20.44 10.61
CA MET A 182 -0.34 19.42 10.62
C MET A 182 -0.30 18.62 9.32
N GLY A 183 -1.46 18.27 8.76
CA GLY A 183 -1.57 17.68 7.42
C GLY A 183 -0.89 18.56 6.38
N ARG A 184 -1.25 19.85 6.32
CA ARG A 184 -0.60 20.81 5.42
C ARG A 184 0.93 20.85 5.57
N ALA A 185 1.45 20.81 6.79
CA ALA A 185 2.89 20.77 7.04
C ALA A 185 3.53 19.49 6.46
N ILE A 186 2.93 18.33 6.71
CA ILE A 186 3.38 17.03 6.18
C ILE A 186 3.30 17.00 4.64
N ARG A 187 2.17 17.41 4.05
CA ARG A 187 2.00 17.52 2.59
C ARG A 187 3.08 18.41 1.98
N GLY A 188 3.28 19.60 2.55
CA GLY A 188 4.29 20.55 2.08
C GLY A 188 5.69 19.96 2.13
N TYR A 189 6.04 19.29 3.23
CA TYR A 189 7.31 18.60 3.40
C TYR A 189 7.52 17.53 2.32
N VAL A 190 6.57 16.59 2.20
CA VAL A 190 6.63 15.47 1.26
C VAL A 190 6.78 15.95 -0.18
N LEU A 191 5.98 16.95 -0.59
CA LEU A 191 6.04 17.51 -1.94
C LEU A 191 7.39 18.17 -2.24
N ARG A 192 7.97 18.92 -1.29
CA ARG A 192 9.31 19.51 -1.46
C ARG A 192 10.38 18.44 -1.66
N ARG A 193 10.37 17.40 -0.82
CA ARG A 193 11.32 16.27 -0.92
C ARG A 193 11.24 15.57 -2.27
N GLU A 194 10.04 15.26 -2.75
CA GLU A 194 9.89 14.63 -4.07
C GLU A 194 10.44 15.51 -5.21
N MET A 195 10.23 16.84 -5.14
CA MET A 195 10.76 17.76 -6.15
C MET A 195 12.29 17.80 -6.13
N GLU A 196 12.91 17.80 -4.95
CA GLU A 196 14.37 17.77 -4.79
C GLU A 196 14.97 16.47 -5.34
N GLU A 197 14.39 15.32 -5.01
CA GLU A 197 14.84 14.02 -5.51
C GLU A 197 14.72 13.93 -7.03
N ARG A 198 13.61 14.40 -7.61
CA ARG A 198 13.43 14.48 -9.07
C ARG A 198 14.45 15.41 -9.72
N ARG A 199 14.83 16.52 -9.06
CA ARG A 199 15.86 17.43 -9.55
C ARG A 199 17.24 16.75 -9.56
N ARG A 200 17.63 16.12 -8.44
CA ARG A 200 18.89 15.39 -8.30
C ARG A 200 19.02 14.24 -9.31
N ALA A 201 17.95 13.49 -9.53
CA ALA A 201 17.92 12.40 -10.50
C ALA A 201 18.08 12.88 -11.95
N ARG A 202 17.60 14.08 -12.29
CA ARG A 202 17.81 14.68 -13.62
C ARG A 202 19.24 15.19 -13.79
N GLU A 203 19.80 15.82 -12.76
CA GLU A 203 21.18 16.32 -12.74
C GLU A 203 22.21 15.17 -12.81
N SER A 204 21.95 14.04 -12.16
CA SER A 204 22.85 12.87 -12.20
C SER A 204 22.87 12.18 -13.57
N VAL A 205 21.74 12.13 -14.28
CA VAL A 205 21.67 11.59 -15.65
C VAL A 205 22.36 12.53 -16.65
N ALA A 206 22.27 13.85 -16.46
CA ALA A 206 22.94 14.83 -17.31
C ALA A 206 24.47 14.83 -17.14
N ASN A 207 24.98 14.52 -15.94
CA ASN A 207 26.42 14.45 -15.66
C ASN A 207 27.06 13.09 -15.99
N ALA A 208 26.26 12.08 -16.35
CA ALA A 208 26.71 10.74 -16.70
C ALA A 208 26.73 10.46 -18.22
N GLY A 209 26.35 11.45 -19.04
CA GLY A 209 26.46 11.43 -20.50
C GLY A 209 27.55 12.37 -20.98
#